data_AF-A0A8X7S8M1-F1
#
_entry.id   AF-A0A8X7S8M1-F1
#
_cell.length_a   1.000
_cell.length_b   1.000
_cell.length_c   1.000
_cell.angle_alpha   90.00
_cell.angle_beta   90.00
_cell.angle_gamma   90.00
#
_symmetry.space_group_name_H-M   'P 1'
#
loop_
_entity.id
_entity.type
_entity.pdbx_description
1 polymer ?
#
loop_
_entity_poly.entity_id
_entity_poly.type
_entity_poly.pdbx_seq_one_letter_code
_entity_poly.pdbx_strand_id
1 'polypeptide(L)' 'MLVPDVEKPSFLAIASPPSFAAASGAFEFLVKSIAGSTAEILCELKKGKTVELRPVMGNGFEVDQIHPPEEYSTPHPLAN' A
#
# COMPACT_ATOMS: atom_id res chain seq x y z
N MET A 1 4.22 11.44 21.81
CA MET A 1 3.41 10.73 20.80
C MET A 1 3.61 9.25 21.07
N LEU A 2 2.55 8.51 21.39
CA LEU A 2 2.64 7.05 21.61
C LEU A 2 2.61 6.38 20.24
N VAL A 3 3.76 5.94 19.76
CA VAL A 3 3.82 4.92 18.71
C VAL A 3 3.49 3.61 19.43
N PRO A 4 2.37 2.93 19.11
CA PRO A 4 2.11 1.62 19.69
C PRO A 4 3.27 0.69 19.30
N ASP A 5 3.84 0.02 20.29
CA ASP A 5 4.90 -0.98 20.12
C ASP A 5 4.30 -2.23 19.46
N VAL A 6 3.99 -2.10 18.17
CA VAL A 6 3.58 -3.20 17.32
C VAL A 6 4.86 -3.78 16.74
N GLU A 7 5.24 -4.98 17.20
CA GLU A 7 6.48 -5.65 16.81
C GLU A 7 6.64 -5.85 15.28
N LYS A 8 5.56 -5.75 14.49
CA LYS A 8 5.56 -6.01 13.04
C LYS A 8 4.93 -4.89 12.21
N PRO A 9 5.66 -4.27 11.26
CA PRO A 9 5.10 -3.24 10.40
C PRO A 9 3.96 -3.79 9.53
N SER A 10 2.97 -2.95 9.25
CA SER A 10 1.93 -3.26 8.28
C SER A 10 2.48 -3.06 6.86
N PHE A 11 2.26 -4.05 5.99
CA PHE A 11 2.59 -3.96 4.57
C PHE A 11 1.36 -3.53 3.78
N LEU A 12 1.51 -2.53 2.91
CA LEU A 12 0.44 -1.99 2.09
C LEU A 12 0.91 -1.92 0.64
N ALA A 13 0.02 -2.30 -0.29
CA ALA A 13 0.25 -2.11 -1.72
C ALA A 13 0.01 -0.64 -2.09
N ILE A 14 0.93 -0.05 -2.84
CA ILE A 14 0.79 1.31 -3.36
C ILE A 14 -0.29 1.29 -4.45
N ALA A 15 -1.31 2.13 -4.31
CA ALA A 15 -2.43 2.23 -5.26
C ALA A 15 -2.23 3.35 -6.29
N SER A 16 -1.39 4.34 -6.00
CA SER A 16 -1.02 5.41 -6.93
C SER A 16 0.05 4.97 -7.94
N PRO A 17 0.03 5.46 -9.19
CA PRO A 17 1.09 5.17 -10.17
C PRO A 17 2.42 5.85 -9.80
N PRO A 18 3.57 5.33 -10.28
CA PRO A 18 4.88 5.95 -10.04
C PRO A 18 4.98 7.41 -10.50
N SER A 19 4.30 7.77 -11.59
CA SER A 19 4.26 9.14 -12.11
C SER A 19 3.60 10.12 -11.15
N PHE A 20 2.60 9.68 -10.38
CA PHE A 20 1.97 10.51 -9.34
C PHE A 20 2.97 10.78 -8.20
N ALA A 21 3.65 9.74 -7.72
CA ALA A 21 4.65 9.88 -6.67
C ALA A 21 5.80 10.81 -7.08
N ALA A 22 6.25 10.73 -8.34
CA ALA A 22 7.29 11.62 -8.87
C ALA A 22 6.85 13.09 -8.92
N ALA A 23 5.56 13.36 -9.20
CA ALA A 23 5.03 14.71 -9.32
C ALA A 23 4.61 15.34 -7.98
N SER A 24 4.05 14.53 -7.06
CA SER A 24 3.43 15.01 -5.82
C SER A 24 4.29 14.79 -4.57
N GLY A 25 5.27 13.89 -4.64
CA GLY A 25 6.02 13.42 -3.46
C GLY A 25 5.15 12.62 -2.48
N ALA A 26 4.03 12.05 -2.95
CA ALA A 26 3.08 11.32 -2.12
C ALA A 26 2.73 9.94 -2.72
N PHE A 27 2.33 9.02 -1.84
CA PHE A 27 1.74 7.73 -2.21
C PHE A 27 0.28 7.71 -1.78
N GLU A 28 -0.55 7.03 -2.57
CA GLU A 28 -1.94 6.75 -2.21
C GLU A 28 -2.11 5.26 -1.95
N PHE A 29 -2.94 4.94 -0.96
CA PHE A 29 -3.24 3.58 -0.52
C PHE A 29 -4.74 3.39 -0.44
N LEU A 30 -5.23 2.23 -0.90
CA LEU A 30 -6.60 1.80 -0.69
C LEU A 30 -6.65 0.89 0.55
N VAL A 31 -7.32 1.35 1.61
CA VAL A 31 -7.37 0.63 2.90
C VAL A 31 -8.82 0.37 3.27
N LYS A 32 -9.13 -0.88 3.62
CA LYS A 32 -10.41 -1.27 4.20
C LYS A 32 -10.27 -1.32 5.73
N SER A 33 -11.15 -0.63 6.45
CA SER A 33 -11.17 -0.69 7.91
C SER A 33 -11.54 -2.10 8.40
N ILE A 34 -10.75 -2.60 9.35
CA ILE A 34 -10.96 -3.88 10.04
C ILE A 34 -10.77 -3.62 11.54
N ALA A 35 -11.80 -3.89 12.34
CA ALA A 35 -11.79 -3.60 13.77
C ALA A 35 -10.61 -4.24 14.51
N GLY A 36 -9.94 -3.49 15.37
CA GLY A 36 -8.79 -3.93 16.17
C GLY A 36 -7.49 -4.09 15.37
N SER A 37 -7.41 -3.54 14.16
CA SER A 37 -6.21 -3.63 13.31
C SER A 37 -5.60 -2.26 13.03
N THR A 38 -4.36 -2.24 12.51
CA THR A 38 -3.74 -1.01 11.99
C THR A 38 -4.60 -0.33 10.92
N ALA A 39 -5.38 -1.09 10.15
CA ALA A 39 -6.23 -0.54 9.09
C ALA A 39 -7.35 0.35 9.63
N GLU A 40 -7.90 0.03 10.82
CA GLU A 40 -8.87 0.88 11.51
C GLU A 40 -8.24 2.24 11.86
N ILE A 41 -7.04 2.22 12.45
CA ILE A 41 -6.28 3.43 12.79
C ILE A 41 -6.00 4.27 11.53
N LEU A 42 -5.57 3.64 10.43
CA LEU A 42 -5.28 4.31 9.17
C LEU A 42 -6.51 4.99 8.56
N CYS A 43 -7.67 4.34 8.61
CA CYS A 43 -8.93 4.90 8.10
C CYS A 43 -9.43 6.11 8.93
N GLU A 44 -9.01 6.23 10.20
CA GLU A 44 -9.39 7.34 11.07
C GLU A 44 -8.42 8.53 11.02
N LEU A 45 -7.26 8.38 10.35
CA LEU A 45 -6.26 9.44 10.24
C LEU A 45 -6.85 10.71 9.63
N LYS A 46 -6.44 11.85 10.20
CA LYS A 46 -6.83 13.17 9.73
C LYS A 46 -5.64 13.87 9.08
N LYS A 47 -5.92 14.83 8.20
CA LYS A 47 -4.90 15.68 7.59
C LYS A 47 -3.98 16.30 8.66
N GLY A 48 -2.67 16.30 8.41
CA GLY A 48 -1.67 16.83 9.33
C GLY A 48 -1.17 15.86 10.39
N LYS A 49 -1.70 14.62 10.44
CA LYS A 49 -1.10 13.54 11.24
C LYS A 49 0.12 12.95 10.52
N THR A 50 1.09 12.50 11.31
CA THR A 50 2.32 11.87 10.82
C THR A 50 2.21 10.37 10.97
N VAL A 51 2.76 9.64 9.99
CA VAL A 51 2.94 8.19 10.03
C VAL A 51 4.41 7.89 9.75
N GLU A 52 4.94 6.84 10.36
CA GLU A 52 6.28 6.36 10.05
C GLU A 52 6.21 5.39 8.87
N LEU A 53 7.05 5.60 7.88
CA LEU A 53 7.13 4.78 6.68
C LEU A 53 8.52 4.17 6.57
N ARG A 54 8.58 2.93 6.07
CA ARG A 54 9.82 2.30 5.62
C ARG A 54 9.97 2.49 4.12
N PRO A 55 11.21 2.35 3.58
CA PRO A 55 11.42 2.37 2.13
C PRO A 55 10.49 1.39 1.41
N VAL A 56 10.11 1.75 0.18
CA VAL A 56 9.32 0.87 -0.70
C VAL A 56 10.04 -0.48 -0.82
N MET A 57 9.28 -1.57 -0.78
CA MET A 57 9.80 -2.92 -0.90
C MET A 57 9.20 -3.62 -2.12
N GLY A 58 9.97 -4.56 -2.68
CA GLY A 58 9.59 -5.33 -3.87
C GLY A 58 10.04 -4.66 -5.17
N ASN A 59 10.04 -5.44 -6.25
CA ASN A 59 10.45 -4.97 -7.59
C ASN A 59 9.30 -4.31 -8.38
N GLY A 60 8.17 -4.04 -7.72
CA GLY A 60 6.94 -3.61 -8.38
C GLY A 60 6.21 -4.75 -9.08
N PHE A 61 5.17 -4.38 -9.83
CA PHE A 61 4.41 -5.27 -10.70
C PHE A 61 4.69 -4.86 -12.14
N GLU A 62 4.99 -5.82 -13.02
CA GLU A 62 5.36 -5.54 -14.40
C GLU A 62 4.11 -5.25 -15.23
N VAL A 63 3.72 -3.97 -15.27
CA VAL A 63 2.49 -3.50 -15.92
C VAL A 63 2.55 -3.65 -17.45
N ASP A 64 3.74 -3.81 -18.03
CA ASP A 64 3.89 -4.10 -19.46
C ASP A 64 3.49 -5.55 -19.79
N GLN A 65 3.45 -6.45 -18.79
CA GLN A 65 2.98 -7.83 -18.91
C GLN A 65 1.49 -7.98 -18.56
N ILE A 66 0.66 -6.94 -18.70
CA ILE A 66 -0.81 -7.09 -18.60
C ILE A 66 -1.54 -6.66 -19.86
N HIS A 67 -0.79 -6.39 -20.94
CA HIS A 67 -1.33 -6.10 -22.26
C HIS A 67 -0.74 -7.06 -23.31
N PRO A 68 -1.58 -7.69 -24.15
CA PRO A 68 -3.05 -7.67 -24.11
C PRO A 68 -3.59 -8.56 -22.98
N PRO A 69 -4.68 -8.17 -22.29
CA PRO A 69 -5.19 -8.86 -21.09
C PRO A 69 -5.59 -10.33 -21.35
N GLU A 70 -5.83 -10.69 -22.61
CA GLU A 70 -6.10 -12.06 -23.06
C GLU A 70 -4.89 -13.00 -22.89
N GLU A 71 -3.67 -12.45 -22.82
CA GLU A 71 -2.42 -13.21 -22.70
C GLU A 71 -1.98 -13.42 -21.24
N TYR A 72 -2.63 -12.76 -20.27
CA TYR A 72 -2.21 -12.78 -18.87
C TYR A 72 -3.36 -13.13 -17.93
N SER A 73 -3.26 -14.31 -17.32
CA SER A 73 -4.19 -14.74 -16.27
C SER A 73 -4.03 -13.86 -15.03
N THR A 74 -5.13 -13.47 -14.39
CA THR A 74 -5.08 -12.68 -13.16
C THR A 74 -4.11 -13.32 -12.17
N PRO A 75 -3.23 -12.53 -11.52
CA PRO A 75 -2.22 -13.10 -10.63
C PRO A 75 -2.93 -13.94 -9.57
N HIS A 76 -2.60 -15.24 -9.54
CA HIS A 76 -3.16 -16.18 -8.58
C HIS A 76 -2.87 -15.64 -7.17
N PRO A 77 -3.86 -15.56 -6.27
CA PRO A 77 -3.63 -15.07 -4.91
C PRO A 77 -2.53 -15.93 -4.29
N LEU A 78 -1.54 -15.25 -3.68
CA LEU A 78 -0.40 -15.86 -3.01
C LEU A 78 -0.90 -17.06 -2.19
N ALA A 79 -0.53 -18.26 -2.64
CA ALA A 79 -0.78 -19.48 -1.89
C ALA A 79 0.01 -19.41 -0.57
N ASN A 80 -0.67 -19.80 0.51
CA ASN A 80 -0.18 -19.83 1.89
C ASN A 80 1.17 -20.54 2.04
#